data_AF-A0A846BXE2-F1
#
_entry.id   AF-A0A846BXE2-F1
#
_cell.length_a   1.000
_cell.length_b   1.000
_cell.length_c   1.000
_cell.angle_alpha   90.00
_cell.angle_beta   90.00
_cell.angle_gamma   90.00
#
_symmetry.space_group_name_H-M   'P 1'
#
loop_
_entity.id
_entity.type
_entity.pdbx_description
1 polymer ?
#
loop_
_entity_poly.entity_id
_entity_poly.type
_entity_poly.pdbx_seq_one_letter_code
_entity_poly.pdbx_strand_id
1 'polypeptide(L)'
;MLSNYVAKYFEDIWTHLKAVRKVMNHGGKVHYIVGNSTFYGILLPTERLYADMLEALVFKDIKIQTVRKRNSKKELFEFDVSARWF
;
A
#
# COMPACT_ATOMS: atom_id res chain seq x y z
N MET A 1 1.97 1.37 22.61
CA MET A 1 3.26 1.59 21.92
C MET A 1 3.02 1.89 20.45
N LEU A 2 3.97 2.54 19.77
CA LEU A 2 3.87 2.95 18.36
C LEU A 2 3.68 1.77 17.39
N SER A 3 4.15 0.56 17.76
CA SER A 3 3.89 -0.68 17.02
C SER A 3 2.40 -1.00 16.86
N ASN A 4 1.60 -0.80 17.91
CA ASN A 4 0.16 -1.02 17.85
C ASN A 4 -0.53 -0.03 16.89
N TYR A 5 0.01 1.19 16.77
CA TYR A 5 -0.49 2.17 15.83
C TYR A 5 -0.20 1.76 14.37
N VAL A 6 1.02 1.26 14.10
CA VAL A 6 1.38 0.72 12.79
C VAL A 6 0.52 -0.49 12.44
N ALA A 7 0.33 -1.43 13.37
CA ALA A 7 -0.54 -2.59 13.16
C ALA A 7 -1.99 -2.17 12.89
N LYS A 8 -2.52 -1.24 13.69
CA LYS A 8 -3.88 -0.74 13.51
C LYS A 8 -4.08 -0.05 12.16
N TYR A 9 -3.09 0.73 11.71
CA TYR A 9 -3.13 1.34 10.38
C TYR A 9 -3.29 0.27 9.29
N PHE A 10 -2.49 -0.80 9.30
CA PHE A 10 -2.59 -1.84 8.28
C PHE A 10 -3.87 -2.69 8.39
N GLU A 11 -4.42 -2.90 9.58
CA GLU A 11 -5.75 -3.49 9.76
C GLU A 11 -6.87 -2.64 9.13
N ASP A 12 -6.78 -1.32 9.29
CA ASP A 12 -7.74 -0.39 8.71
C ASP A 12 -7.60 -0.33 7.18
N ILE A 13 -6.36 -0.36 6.65
CA ILE A 13 -6.10 -0.48 5.21
C ILE A 13 -6.65 -1.79 4.67
N TRP A 14 -6.42 -2.92 5.35
CA TRP A 14 -6.97 -4.21 4.93
C TRP A 14 -8.50 -4.17 4.85
N THR A 15 -9.14 -3.55 5.84
CA THR A 15 -10.60 -3.36 5.86
C THR A 15 -11.07 -2.48 4.71
N HIS A 16 -10.34 -1.39 4.44
CA HIS A 16 -10.61 -0.50 3.31
C HIS A 16 -10.51 -1.23 1.96
N LEU A 17 -9.42 -1.98 1.72
CA LEU A 17 -9.20 -2.68 0.45
C LEU A 17 -10.28 -3.75 0.20
N LYS A 18 -10.71 -4.47 1.25
CA LYS A 18 -11.87 -5.38 1.18
C LYS A 18 -13.16 -4.67 0.79
N ALA A 19 -13.38 -3.45 1.28
CA ALA A 19 -14.57 -2.66 0.95
C ALA A 19 -14.51 -2.14 -0.50
N VAL A 20 -13.35 -1.65 -0.93
CA VAL A 20 -13.12 -1.18 -2.30
C VAL A 20 -13.42 -2.28 -3.30
N ARG A 21 -12.92 -3.50 -3.08
CA ARG A 21 -13.20 -4.66 -3.94
C ARG A 21 -14.70 -4.87 -4.19
N LYS A 22 -15.55 -4.64 -3.19
CA LYS A 22 -17.01 -4.89 -3.28
C LYS A 22 -17.74 -3.90 -4.19
N VAL A 23 -17.16 -2.73 -4.43
CA VAL A 23 -17.80 -1.65 -5.20
C VAL A 23 -17.15 -1.42 -6.57
N MET A 24 -16.10 -2.17 -6.89
CA MET A 24 -15.40 -2.04 -8.14
C MET A 24 -16.11 -2.79 -9.28
N ASN A 25 -16.24 -2.10 -10.41
CA ASN A 25 -16.63 -2.75 -11.66
C ASN A 25 -15.51 -3.67 -12.16
N HIS A 26 -15.89 -4.75 -12.85
CA HIS A 26 -14.95 -5.63 -13.56
C HIS A 26 -14.06 -4.82 -14.50
N GLY A 27 -12.76 -5.10 -14.50
CA GLY A 27 -11.74 -4.35 -15.22
C GLY A 27 -11.33 -3.03 -14.56
N GLY A 28 -11.93 -2.66 -13.42
CA GLY A 28 -11.60 -1.45 -12.68
C GLY A 28 -10.15 -1.45 -12.18
N LYS A 29 -9.54 -0.27 -12.06
CA LYS A 29 -8.14 -0.11 -11.64
C LYS A 29 -8.04 0.74 -10.39
N VAL A 30 -7.22 0.31 -9.44
CA VAL A 30 -6.85 1.09 -8.25
C VAL A 30 -5.43 1.64 -8.38
N HIS A 31 -5.22 2.79 -7.74
CA HIS A 31 -3.92 3.46 -7.60
C HIS A 31 -3.82 4.02 -6.19
N TYR A 32 -2.86 3.52 -5.41
CA TYR A 32 -2.58 3.97 -4.05
C TYR A 32 -1.21 4.64 -4.02
N ILE A 33 -1.21 5.95 -3.80
CA ILE A 33 0.02 6.72 -3.61
C ILE A 33 0.42 6.64 -2.13
N VAL A 34 1.49 5.89 -1.84
CA VAL A 34 1.94 5.63 -0.47
C VAL A 34 3.43 5.90 -0.31
N GLY A 35 3.80 6.41 0.84
CA GLY A 35 5.20 6.55 1.24
C GLY A 35 5.64 5.38 2.11
N ASN A 36 6.85 4.87 1.89
CA ASN A 36 7.50 4.04 2.90
C ASN A 36 7.78 4.88 4.16
N SER A 37 8.04 4.18 5.26
CA SER A 37 8.30 4.81 6.56
C SER A 37 9.48 4.16 7.27
N THR A 38 10.03 4.84 8.27
CA THR A 38 11.04 4.27 9.15
C THR A 38 10.58 4.40 10.59
N PHE A 39 10.52 3.29 11.32
CA PHE A 39 10.15 3.24 12.72
C PHE A 39 11.31 2.67 13.53
N TYR A 40 11.80 3.41 14.54
CA TYR A 40 12.94 3.00 15.36
C TYR A 40 14.16 2.51 14.54
N GLY A 41 14.43 3.16 13.40
CA GLY A 41 15.52 2.81 12.49
C GLY A 41 15.23 1.65 11.52
N ILE A 42 14.10 0.98 11.65
CA ILE A 42 13.69 -0.11 10.76
C ILE A 42 12.85 0.45 9.61
N LEU A 43 13.24 0.15 8.38
CA LEU A 43 12.48 0.49 7.19
C LEU A 43 11.20 -0.38 7.14
N LEU A 44 10.06 0.29 7.04
CA LEU A 44 8.76 -0.32 6.84
C LEU A 44 8.34 -0.09 5.37
N PRO A 45 8.35 -1.16 4.55
CA PRO A 45 8.01 -1.07 3.13
C PRO A 45 6.49 -1.05 2.92
N THR A 46 5.85 0.09 3.20
CA THR A 46 4.39 0.28 3.08
C THR A 46 3.86 -0.18 1.72
N GLU A 47 4.56 0.16 0.64
CA GLU A 47 4.21 -0.16 -0.73
C GLU A 47 4.18 -1.67 -1.01
N ARG A 48 5.05 -2.46 -0.36
CA ARG A 48 5.02 -3.93 -0.47
C ARG A 48 3.83 -4.49 0.29
N LEU A 49 3.57 -4.00 1.51
CA LEU A 49 2.41 -4.43 2.29
C LEU A 49 1.08 -4.16 1.56
N TYR A 50 0.96 -3.03 0.85
CA TYR A 50 -0.19 -2.76 -0.01
C TYR A 50 -0.29 -3.76 -1.18
N ALA A 51 0.83 -4.05 -1.84
CA ALA A 51 0.86 -5.03 -2.94
C ALA A 51 0.45 -6.43 -2.46
N ASP A 52 0.98 -6.88 -1.32
CA ASP A 52 0.66 -8.18 -0.72
C ASP A 52 -0.83 -8.27 -0.36
N MET A 53 -1.41 -7.20 0.19
CA MET A 53 -2.85 -7.15 0.48
C MET A 53 -3.70 -7.20 -0.79
N LEU A 54 -3.32 -6.46 -1.84
CA LEU A 54 -4.03 -6.51 -3.13
C LEU A 54 -3.96 -7.91 -3.75
N GLU A 55 -2.80 -8.57 -3.65
CA GLU A 55 -2.61 -9.95 -4.08
C GLU A 55 -3.49 -10.93 -3.30
N ALA A 56 -3.53 -10.80 -1.96
CA ALA A 56 -4.39 -11.61 -1.10
C ALA A 56 -5.89 -11.40 -1.40
N LEU A 57 -6.27 -10.22 -1.90
CA LEU A 57 -7.63 -9.93 -2.38
C LEU A 57 -7.88 -10.32 -3.83
N VAL A 58 -6.92 -11.01 -4.46
CA VAL A 58 -6.99 -11.57 -5.82
C VAL A 58 -7.05 -10.49 -6.91
N PHE A 59 -6.59 -9.27 -6.63
CA PHE A 59 -6.32 -8.30 -7.68
C PHE A 59 -5.22 -8.82 -8.62
N LYS A 60 -5.22 -8.33 -9.86
CA LYS A 60 -4.27 -8.71 -10.92
C LYS A 60 -3.44 -7.51 -11.36
N ASP A 61 -2.43 -7.76 -12.18
CA ASP A 61 -1.53 -6.73 -12.73
C ASP A 61 -0.95 -5.79 -11.66
N ILE A 62 -0.57 -6.33 -10.50
CA ILE A 62 -0.04 -5.54 -9.38
C ILE A 62 1.31 -4.94 -9.76
N LYS A 63 1.46 -3.63 -9.59
CA LYS A 63 2.68 -2.87 -9.90
C LYS A 63 3.01 -1.91 -8.78
N ILE A 64 4.29 -1.85 -8.43
CA ILE A 64 4.85 -0.82 -7.55
C ILE A 64 5.77 0.04 -8.38
N GLN A 65 5.46 1.33 -8.51
CA GLN A 65 6.27 2.29 -9.25
C GLN A 65 6.75 3.39 -8.32
N THR A 66 8.06 3.65 -8.27
CA THR A 66 8.62 4.78 -7.51
C THR A 66 8.22 6.08 -8.21
N VAL A 67 7.53 6.96 -7.50
CA VAL A 67 7.09 8.27 -8.00
C VAL A 67 8.19 9.31 -7.79
N ARG A 68 8.65 9.45 -6.55
CA ARG A 68 9.71 10.41 -6.19
C ARG A 68 10.39 10.06 -4.89
N LYS A 69 11.56 10.66 -4.67
CA LYS A 69 12.25 10.66 -3.37
C LYS A 69 11.65 11.72 -2.45
N ARG A 70 11.60 11.45 -1.14
CA ARG A 70 11.16 12.42 -0.12
C ARG A 70 12.35 13.26 0.38
N ASN A 71 12.14 14.55 0.62
CA ASN A 71 13.20 15.49 1.01
C ASN A 71 13.74 15.31 2.43
N SER A 72 13.11 14.46 3.25
CA SER A 72 13.43 14.33 4.68
C SER A 72 14.52 13.31 4.99
N LYS A 73 14.64 12.19 4.25
CA LYS A 73 15.64 11.13 4.49
C LYS A 73 16.04 10.41 3.20
N LYS A 74 17.28 9.91 3.12
CA LYS A 74 17.86 9.28 1.92
C LYS A 74 17.10 8.05 1.40
N GLU A 75 16.41 7.34 2.28
CA GLU A 75 15.78 6.03 2.00
C GLU A 75 14.25 6.12 1.88
N LEU A 76 13.69 7.32 1.94
CA LEU A 76 12.24 7.52 1.89
C LEU A 76 11.79 7.96 0.49
N PHE A 77 10.78 7.26 0.00
CA PHE A 77 10.21 7.42 -1.33
C PHE A 77 8.69 7.39 -1.26
N GLU A 78 8.07 7.94 -2.29
CA GLU A 78 6.65 7.77 -2.59
C GLU A 78 6.51 6.81 -3.77
N PHE A 79 5.49 5.96 -3.71
CA PHE A 79 5.21 4.91 -4.66
C PHE A 79 3.75 4.98 -5.13
N ASP A 80 3.52 4.64 -6.39
CA ASP A 80 2.20 4.26 -6.91
C ASP A 80 2.10 2.74 -6.87
N VAL A 81 1.25 2.24 -5.98
CA VAL A 81 0.85 0.82 -5.94
C VAL A 81 -0.47 0.69 -6.66
N SER A 82 -0.45 0.03 -7.81
CA SER A 82 -1.64 -0.11 -8.68
C SER A 82 -1.95 -1.56 -8.97
N ALA A 83 -3.24 -1.85 -9.18
CA ALA A 83 -3.72 -3.18 -9.53
C ALA A 83 -5.09 -3.12 -10.24
N ARG A 84 -5.52 -4.22 -10.85
CA ARG A 84 -6.80 -4.35 -11.55
C ARG A 84 -7.71 -5.38 -10.90
N TRP A 85 -9.00 -5.07 -10.87
CA TRP A 85 -10.06 -5.96 -10.41
C TRP A 85 -10.68 -6.71 -11.58
N PHE A 86 -10.85 -8.03 -11.44
CA PHE A 86 -11.52 -8.92 -12.40
C PHE A 86 -12.43 -9.89 -11.64
#